data_AF-A0A9E7MB03-F1
#
_entry.id   AF-A0A9E7MB03-F1
#
_cell.length_a   1.000
_cell.length_b   1.000
_cell.length_c   1.000
_cell.angle_alpha   90.00
_cell.angle_beta   90.00
_cell.angle_gamma   90.00
#
_symmetry.space_group_name_H-M   'P 1'
#
loop_
_entity.id
_entity.type
_entity.pdbx_description
1 polymer ?
#
loop_
_entity_poly.entity_id
_entity_poly.type
_entity_poly.pdbx_seq_one_letter_code
_entity_poly.pdbx_strand_id
1 'polypeptide(L)'
;MEIKAVVDLRGLNPPEPAVRIVEALKDLDKGEGIEAIGDRPFKGILPKLEEAEYKYELKKVGDAYILRIWNEGNAREISGLGDVECAKEIEINENTNVGMLIERYPGALEVLIEYGFTPLKDETLRKTLARTITLKEAKKLGNLPDEKFRELLEKLKKLKR
;
A
#
# COMPACT_ATOMS: atom_id res chain seq x y z
N MET A 1 12.85 25.61 -10.40
CA MET A 1 12.13 24.32 -10.35
C MET A 1 10.88 24.49 -11.16
N GLU A 2 10.77 23.75 -12.27
CA GLU A 2 9.61 23.75 -13.14
C GLU A 2 8.89 22.41 -12.99
N ILE A 3 7.58 22.43 -12.71
CA ILE A 3 6.78 21.21 -12.63
C ILE A 3 6.31 20.85 -14.04
N LYS A 4 6.92 19.80 -14.62
CA LYS A 4 6.65 19.35 -15.98
C LYS A 4 5.36 18.53 -16.07
N ALA A 5 5.07 17.74 -15.03
CA ALA A 5 3.90 16.87 -15.00
C ALA A 5 3.27 16.77 -13.60
N VAL A 6 1.94 16.64 -13.59
CA VAL A 6 1.15 16.31 -12.42
C VAL A 6 0.58 14.90 -12.60
N VAL A 7 0.85 14.02 -11.64
CA VAL A 7 0.49 12.60 -11.69
C VAL A 7 -0.55 12.35 -10.61
N ASP A 8 -1.80 12.12 -11.02
CA ASP A 8 -2.86 11.68 -10.11
C ASP A 8 -2.77 10.17 -9.86
N LEU A 9 -2.62 9.80 -8.60
CA LEU A 9 -2.41 8.44 -8.13
C LEU A 9 -3.48 8.00 -7.12
N ARG A 10 -4.54 8.81 -6.99
CA ARG A 10 -5.63 8.55 -6.05
C ARG A 10 -6.42 7.33 -6.50
N GLY A 11 -6.74 6.44 -5.58
CA GLY A 11 -7.50 5.22 -5.84
C GLY A 11 -6.70 4.13 -6.58
N LEU A 12 -5.43 4.37 -6.93
CA LEU A 12 -4.59 3.35 -7.55
C LEU A 12 -4.04 2.41 -6.48
N ASN A 13 -4.02 1.11 -6.76
CA ASN A 13 -3.44 0.11 -5.87
C ASN A 13 -1.96 -0.14 -6.19
N PRO A 14 -1.10 -0.44 -5.21
CA PRO A 14 0.30 -0.77 -5.48
C PRO A 14 0.38 -2.01 -6.39
N PRO A 15 1.33 -2.06 -7.34
CA PRO A 15 2.49 -1.16 -7.54
C PRO A 15 2.24 0.03 -8.48
N GLU A 16 1.03 0.19 -9.06
CA GLU A 16 0.75 1.22 -10.09
C GLU A 16 1.23 2.65 -9.74
N PRO A 17 0.97 3.17 -8.52
CA PRO A 17 1.43 4.52 -8.15
C PRO A 17 2.93 4.71 -8.29
N ALA A 18 3.69 3.71 -7.90
CA ALA A 18 5.14 3.75 -7.98
C ALA A 18 5.63 3.71 -9.42
N VAL A 19 5.02 2.85 -10.25
CA VAL A 19 5.35 2.74 -11.68
C VAL A 19 5.13 4.09 -12.35
N ARG A 20 3.97 4.70 -12.14
CA ARG A 20 3.59 6.00 -12.72
C ARG A 20 4.55 7.13 -12.30
N ILE A 21 4.96 7.15 -11.04
CA ILE A 21 5.95 8.11 -10.54
C ILE A 21 7.28 7.91 -11.25
N VAL A 22 7.79 6.68 -11.29
CA VAL A 22 9.09 6.37 -11.91
C VAL A 22 9.08 6.67 -13.40
N GLU A 23 8.01 6.32 -14.12
CA GLU A 23 7.86 6.68 -15.53
C GLU A 23 7.89 8.19 -15.75
N ALA A 24 7.16 8.95 -14.92
CA ALA A 24 7.19 10.40 -14.99
C ALA A 24 8.56 10.99 -14.64
N LEU A 25 9.35 10.33 -13.78
CA LEU A 25 10.73 10.72 -13.46
C LEU A 25 11.72 10.43 -14.60
N LYS A 26 11.48 9.41 -15.43
CA LYS A 26 12.36 9.06 -16.57
C LYS A 26 12.39 10.15 -17.65
N ASP A 27 11.28 10.84 -17.82
CA ASP A 27 11.11 11.93 -18.80
C ASP A 27 11.53 13.32 -18.25
N LEU A 28 12.14 13.39 -17.05
CA LEU A 28 12.57 14.65 -16.45
C LEU A 28 14.03 15.01 -16.75
N ASP A 29 14.22 16.25 -17.19
CA ASP A 29 15.53 16.87 -17.35
C ASP A 29 16.00 17.55 -16.05
N LYS A 30 17.26 18.00 -16.07
CA LYS A 30 17.89 18.71 -14.93
C LYS A 30 17.15 20.01 -14.62
N GLY A 31 16.67 20.15 -13.38
CA GLY A 31 15.94 21.32 -12.89
C GLY A 31 14.41 21.22 -13.02
N GLU A 32 13.92 20.13 -13.61
CA GLU A 32 12.49 19.81 -13.71
C GLU A 32 12.02 18.91 -12.55
N GLY A 33 10.72 18.92 -12.30
CA GLY A 33 10.08 18.09 -11.31
C GLY A 33 8.67 17.64 -11.69
N ILE A 34 8.13 16.74 -10.88
CA ILE A 34 6.76 16.24 -10.97
C ILE A 34 6.03 16.41 -9.65
N GLU A 35 4.71 16.51 -9.73
CA GLU A 35 3.84 16.54 -8.56
C GLU A 35 2.92 15.32 -8.58
N ALA A 36 3.07 14.44 -7.59
CA ALA A 36 2.26 13.24 -7.41
C ALA A 36 1.20 13.46 -6.34
N ILE A 37 -0.07 13.17 -6.67
CA ILE A 37 -1.21 13.35 -5.75
C ILE A 37 -1.76 11.98 -5.39
N GLY A 38 -1.77 11.62 -4.11
CA GLY A 38 -2.25 10.33 -3.62
C GLY A 38 -3.18 10.44 -2.43
N ASP A 39 -4.01 9.42 -2.22
CA ASP A 39 -4.85 9.26 -1.02
C ASP A 39 -4.07 8.76 0.22
N ARG A 40 -2.80 8.38 0.03
CA ARG A 40 -1.97 7.76 1.07
C ARG A 40 -0.53 8.25 1.02
N PRO A 41 0.21 8.17 2.15
CA PRO A 41 1.60 8.59 2.19
C PRO A 41 2.48 7.66 1.36
N PHE A 42 3.32 8.25 0.51
CA PHE A 42 4.21 7.61 -0.47
C PHE A 42 5.41 6.85 0.14
N LYS A 43 5.26 6.24 1.31
CA LYS A 43 6.34 5.65 2.13
C LYS A 43 7.24 4.66 1.39
N GLY A 44 6.71 3.96 0.37
CA GLY A 44 7.47 2.96 -0.38
C GLY A 44 8.42 3.54 -1.45
N ILE A 45 8.15 4.72 -1.99
CA ILE A 45 9.01 5.33 -3.02
C ILE A 45 10.05 6.29 -2.41
N LEU A 46 9.79 6.87 -1.23
CA LEU A 46 10.72 7.78 -0.54
C LEU A 46 12.18 7.24 -0.47
N PRO A 47 12.44 6.01 0.02
CA PRO A 47 13.81 5.51 0.09
C PRO A 47 14.48 5.43 -1.28
N LYS A 48 13.73 5.05 -2.33
CA LYS A 48 14.26 5.00 -3.70
C LYS A 48 14.60 6.38 -4.25
N LEU A 49 13.82 7.41 -3.89
CA LEU A 49 14.11 8.78 -4.26
C LEU A 49 15.39 9.28 -3.59
N GLU A 50 15.60 8.95 -2.32
CA GLU A 50 16.85 9.28 -1.60
C GLU A 50 18.05 8.56 -2.19
N GLU A 51 17.93 7.25 -2.45
CA GLU A 51 19.00 6.45 -3.08
C GLU A 51 19.36 6.96 -4.47
N ALA A 52 18.37 7.44 -5.22
CA ALA A 52 18.57 7.99 -6.55
C ALA A 52 18.89 9.49 -6.56
N GLU A 53 19.20 10.10 -5.41
CA GLU A 53 19.56 11.51 -5.23
C GLU A 53 18.49 12.51 -5.73
N TYR A 54 17.22 12.10 -5.82
CA TYR A 54 16.12 13.02 -6.09
C TYR A 54 15.76 13.81 -4.84
N LYS A 55 15.46 15.09 -5.03
CA LYS A 55 14.86 15.92 -4.00
C LYS A 55 13.35 15.71 -4.02
N TYR A 56 12.75 15.65 -2.84
CA TYR A 56 11.30 15.55 -2.74
C TYR A 56 10.75 16.35 -1.56
N GLU A 57 9.48 16.73 -1.67
CA GLU A 57 8.71 17.42 -0.64
C GLU A 57 7.34 16.76 -0.51
N LEU A 58 7.03 16.22 0.67
CA LEU A 58 5.72 15.66 0.98
C LEU A 58 4.90 16.68 1.76
N LYS A 59 3.75 17.06 1.21
CA LYS A 59 2.80 17.97 1.83
C LYS A 59 1.42 17.32 1.95
N LYS A 60 0.84 17.32 3.15
CA LYS A 60 -0.55 16.90 3.35
C LYS A 60 -1.47 18.11 3.15
N VAL A 61 -2.45 17.98 2.25
CA VAL A 61 -3.46 19.00 1.98
C VAL A 61 -4.84 18.37 2.09
N GLY A 62 -5.54 18.67 3.21
CA GLY A 62 -6.81 18.01 3.53
C GLY A 62 -6.62 16.51 3.75
N ASP A 63 -7.35 15.70 2.98
CA ASP A 63 -7.26 14.23 2.98
C ASP A 63 -6.28 13.68 1.92
N ALA A 64 -5.69 14.56 1.09
CA ALA A 64 -4.75 14.17 0.05
C ALA A 64 -3.29 14.41 0.46
N TYR A 65 -2.40 13.56 -0.06
CA TYR A 65 -0.95 13.67 0.04
C TYR A 65 -0.38 14.13 -1.30
N ILE A 66 0.34 15.24 -1.28
CA ILE A 66 1.04 15.80 -2.44
C ILE A 66 2.52 15.54 -2.26
N LEU A 67 3.12 14.77 -3.15
CA LEU A 67 4.56 14.51 -3.20
C LEU A 67 5.16 15.21 -4.41
N ARG A 68 5.97 16.23 -4.17
CA ARG A 68 6.74 16.91 -5.21
C ARG A 68 8.10 16.26 -5.29
N ILE A 69 8.58 15.97 -6.48
CA ILE A 69 9.88 15.35 -6.72
C ILE A 69 10.58 16.14 -7.81
N TRP A 70 11.85 16.50 -7.64
CA TRP A 70 12.60 17.23 -8.65
C TRP A 70 14.05 16.78 -8.73
N ASN A 71 14.62 16.92 -9.92
CA ASN A 71 16.00 16.60 -10.21
C ASN A 71 16.87 17.87 -10.11
N GLU A 72 17.78 17.92 -9.14
CA GLU A 72 18.73 19.04 -8.97
C GLU A 72 19.98 18.91 -9.87
N GLY A 73 20.09 17.81 -10.62
CA GLY A 73 21.17 17.56 -11.59
C GLY A 73 22.16 16.48 -11.22
N ASN A 74 21.93 15.75 -10.12
CA ASN A 74 22.68 14.56 -9.72
C ASN A 74 21.79 13.30 -9.68
N ALA A 75 20.50 13.41 -10.01
CA ALA A 75 19.59 12.29 -9.84
C ALA A 75 19.89 11.16 -10.84
N ARG A 76 19.82 9.92 -10.35
CA ARG A 76 20.09 8.70 -11.12
C ARG A 76 18.79 8.02 -11.55
N GLU A 77 18.84 7.19 -12.58
CA GLU A 77 17.67 6.41 -12.97
C GLU A 77 17.32 5.39 -11.87
N ILE A 78 16.06 5.37 -11.44
CA ILE A 78 15.56 4.41 -10.46
C ILE A 78 15.43 3.05 -11.16
N SER A 79 16.45 2.21 -11.02
CA SER A 79 16.45 0.82 -11.47
C SER A 79 15.81 -0.08 -10.42
N GLY A 80 14.97 -1.04 -10.83
CA GLY A 80 14.27 -1.95 -9.92
C GLY A 80 12.78 -1.64 -9.67
N LEU A 81 11.99 -1.60 -10.75
CA LEU A 81 10.52 -1.54 -10.71
C LEU A 81 9.87 -2.79 -10.09
N GLY A 82 10.58 -3.91 -10.02
CA GLY A 82 10.10 -5.15 -9.39
C GLY A 82 9.93 -5.05 -7.87
N ASP A 83 10.74 -4.19 -7.23
CA ASP A 83 10.82 -4.07 -5.76
C ASP A 83 10.12 -2.81 -5.24
N VAL A 84 9.27 -2.13 -6.04
CA VAL A 84 8.46 -1.04 -5.48
C VAL A 84 7.25 -1.62 -4.76
N GLU A 85 7.53 -2.28 -3.63
CA GLU A 85 6.55 -2.70 -2.64
C GLU A 85 5.95 -1.46 -1.96
N CYS A 86 5.00 -0.80 -2.63
CA CYS A 86 4.31 0.33 -2.02
C CYS A 86 3.28 -0.15 -0.99
N ALA A 87 3.44 0.43 0.21
CA ALA A 87 2.57 0.41 1.38
C ALA A 87 2.54 -0.90 2.21
N LYS A 88 3.62 -1.18 2.97
CA LYS A 88 3.59 -2.13 4.11
C LYS A 88 2.77 -1.66 5.32
N GLU A 89 1.89 -0.67 5.16
CA GLU A 89 1.05 -0.17 6.24
C GLU A 89 -0.41 -0.08 5.81
N ILE A 90 -1.07 -1.24 5.75
CA ILE A 90 -2.52 -1.25 5.91
C ILE A 90 -2.83 -1.11 7.39
N GLU A 91 -3.77 -0.22 7.74
CA GLU A 91 -4.38 -0.25 9.05
C GLU A 91 -5.33 -1.46 9.09
N ILE A 92 -5.03 -2.41 9.97
CA ILE A 92 -5.88 -3.60 10.15
C ILE A 92 -7.03 -3.23 11.10
N ASN A 93 -8.22 -3.08 10.53
CA ASN A 93 -9.48 -2.78 11.23
C ASN A 93 -10.62 -3.63 10.65
N GLU A 94 -11.84 -3.48 11.17
CA GLU A 94 -12.98 -4.33 10.76
C GLU A 94 -13.34 -4.21 9.27
N ASN A 95 -13.01 -3.09 8.62
CA ASN A 95 -13.29 -2.84 7.22
C ASN A 95 -12.16 -3.32 6.29
N THR A 96 -11.06 -3.84 6.85
CA THR A 96 -9.96 -4.37 6.05
C THR A 96 -10.44 -5.58 5.23
N ASN A 97 -10.15 -5.57 3.93
CA ASN A 97 -10.43 -6.68 3.03
C ASN A 97 -9.57 -7.90 3.38
N VAL A 98 -10.19 -9.08 3.48
CA VAL A 98 -9.51 -10.30 3.93
C VAL A 98 -8.49 -10.79 2.89
N GLY A 99 -8.84 -10.73 1.61
CA GLY A 99 -7.93 -11.06 0.51
C GLY A 99 -6.70 -10.18 0.52
N MET A 100 -6.90 -8.86 0.59
CA MET A 100 -5.80 -7.88 0.71
C MET A 100 -4.92 -8.16 1.93
N LEU A 101 -5.52 -8.47 3.10
CA LEU A 101 -4.78 -8.77 4.31
C LEU A 101 -3.87 -9.99 4.15
N ILE A 102 -4.37 -11.09 3.57
CA ILE A 102 -3.62 -12.33 3.39
C ILE A 102 -2.53 -12.17 2.33
N GLU A 103 -2.81 -11.44 1.24
CA GLU A 103 -1.82 -11.11 0.21
C GLU A 103 -0.66 -10.28 0.81
N ARG A 104 -0.95 -9.41 1.77
CA ARG A 104 0.04 -8.54 2.43
C ARG A 104 0.79 -9.23 3.55
N TYR A 105 0.10 -10.05 4.35
CA TYR A 105 0.66 -10.78 5.48
C TYR A 105 0.26 -12.26 5.33
N PRO A 106 1.10 -13.10 4.70
CA PRO A 106 0.77 -14.52 4.52
C PRO A 106 0.52 -15.24 5.85
N GLY A 107 1.18 -14.82 6.94
CA GLY A 107 0.92 -15.32 8.30
C GLY A 107 -0.44 -14.94 8.89
N ALA A 108 -1.16 -13.96 8.31
CA ALA A 108 -2.52 -13.63 8.73
C ALA A 108 -3.50 -14.77 8.44
N LEU A 109 -3.23 -15.59 7.42
CA LEU A 109 -4.05 -16.74 7.09
C LEU A 109 -4.11 -17.75 8.24
N GLU A 110 -2.97 -18.04 8.88
CA GLU A 110 -2.91 -18.98 10.01
C GLU A 110 -3.73 -18.46 11.19
N VAL A 111 -3.58 -17.17 11.53
CA VAL A 111 -4.37 -16.51 12.58
C VAL A 111 -5.86 -16.54 12.24
N LEU A 112 -6.26 -16.30 11.00
CA LEU A 112 -7.67 -16.39 10.60
C LEU A 112 -8.19 -17.83 10.79
N ILE A 113 -7.44 -18.84 10.35
CA ILE A 113 -7.87 -20.24 10.50
C ILE A 113 -8.02 -20.63 11.99
N GLU A 114 -7.12 -20.18 12.87
CA GLU A 114 -7.21 -20.42 14.33
C GLU A 114 -8.52 -19.93 14.94
N TYR A 115 -9.08 -18.84 14.41
CA TYR A 115 -10.30 -18.20 14.92
C TYR A 115 -11.56 -18.66 14.16
N GLY A 116 -11.48 -19.76 13.39
CA GLY A 116 -12.64 -20.38 12.77
C GLY A 116 -12.90 -19.96 11.32
N PHE A 117 -12.00 -19.20 10.70
CA PHE A 117 -12.07 -18.88 9.27
C PHE A 117 -11.52 -20.01 8.38
N THR A 118 -11.95 -21.25 8.65
CA THR A 118 -11.49 -22.46 7.97
C THR A 118 -11.74 -22.50 6.45
N PRO A 119 -12.78 -21.86 5.87
CA PRO A 119 -12.96 -21.84 4.41
C PRO A 119 -11.81 -21.16 3.66
N LEU A 120 -11.06 -20.27 4.33
CA LEU A 120 -9.91 -19.58 3.73
C LEU A 120 -8.69 -20.49 3.53
N LYS A 121 -8.69 -21.70 4.12
CA LYS A 121 -7.65 -22.71 3.90
C LYS A 121 -7.65 -23.21 2.44
N ASP A 122 -8.82 -23.23 1.81
CA ASP A 122 -8.94 -23.60 0.40
C ASP A 122 -8.46 -22.44 -0.49
N GLU A 123 -7.55 -22.74 -1.41
CA GLU A 123 -6.95 -21.73 -2.27
C GLU A 123 -7.98 -21.07 -3.21
N THR A 124 -8.97 -21.82 -3.68
CA THR A 124 -10.00 -21.31 -4.59
C THR A 124 -10.91 -20.34 -3.85
N LEU A 125 -11.37 -20.71 -2.65
CA LEU A 125 -12.16 -19.83 -1.79
C LEU A 125 -11.36 -18.62 -1.32
N ARG A 126 -10.06 -18.77 -1.05
CA ARG A 126 -9.17 -17.65 -0.73
C ARG A 126 -9.09 -16.63 -1.87
N LYS A 127 -8.97 -17.09 -3.12
CA LYS A 127 -8.86 -16.21 -4.30
C LYS A 127 -10.19 -15.58 -4.71
N THR A 128 -11.32 -16.18 -4.33
CA THR A 128 -12.67 -15.72 -4.69
C THR A 128 -13.35 -15.00 -3.52
N LEU A 129 -13.72 -15.74 -2.48
CA LEU A 129 -14.45 -15.25 -1.32
C LEU A 129 -13.66 -14.19 -0.52
N ALA A 130 -12.39 -14.45 -0.22
CA ALA A 130 -11.61 -13.54 0.64
C ALA A 130 -11.47 -12.14 0.04
N ARG A 131 -11.40 -12.04 -1.29
CA ARG A 131 -11.31 -10.76 -2.01
C ARG A 131 -12.63 -9.99 -2.01
N THR A 132 -13.76 -10.65 -1.78
CA THR A 132 -15.09 -10.03 -1.77
C THR A 132 -15.57 -9.59 -0.40
N ILE A 133 -14.94 -10.04 0.68
CA ILE A 133 -15.39 -9.79 2.06
C ILE A 133 -14.38 -9.02 2.90
N THR A 134 -14.90 -8.26 3.86
CA THR A 134 -14.14 -7.60 4.93
C THR A 134 -14.01 -8.48 6.18
N LEU A 135 -13.11 -8.13 7.10
CA LEU A 135 -12.99 -8.82 8.40
C LEU A 135 -14.31 -8.81 9.20
N LYS A 136 -15.08 -7.72 9.11
CA LYS A 136 -16.41 -7.61 9.71
C LYS A 136 -17.41 -8.60 9.13
N GLU A 137 -17.41 -8.77 7.81
CA GLU A 137 -18.30 -9.72 7.13
C GLU A 137 -17.88 -11.15 7.42
N ALA A 138 -16.58 -11.40 7.41
CA ALA A 138 -16.03 -12.68 7.83
C ALA A 138 -16.52 -13.02 9.25
N LYS A 139 -16.38 -12.11 10.22
CA LYS A 139 -16.85 -12.30 11.61
C LYS A 139 -18.32 -12.79 11.66
N LYS A 140 -19.19 -12.19 10.84
CA LYS A 140 -20.60 -12.58 10.75
C LYS A 140 -20.78 -13.99 10.17
N LEU A 141 -20.04 -14.33 9.12
CA LEU A 141 -20.08 -15.66 8.49
C LEU A 141 -19.56 -16.75 9.44
N GLY A 142 -18.52 -16.45 10.22
CA GLY A 142 -17.94 -17.37 11.21
C GLY A 142 -18.62 -17.38 12.57
N ASN A 143 -19.66 -16.56 12.78
CA ASN A 143 -20.34 -16.35 14.06
C ASN A 143 -19.35 -16.11 15.24
N LEU A 144 -18.32 -15.31 14.99
CA LEU A 144 -17.27 -15.05 15.97
C LEU A 144 -17.71 -13.96 16.97
N PRO A 145 -17.68 -14.21 18.30
CA PRO A 145 -18.06 -13.21 19.28
C PRO A 145 -17.12 -12.00 19.27
N ASP A 146 -17.64 -10.83 19.64
CA ASP A 146 -16.91 -9.55 19.63
C ASP A 146 -15.59 -9.59 20.40
N GLU A 147 -15.56 -10.27 21.54
CA GLU A 147 -14.37 -10.42 22.36
C GLU A 147 -13.24 -11.13 21.58
N LYS A 148 -13.53 -12.30 21.00
CA LYS A 148 -12.57 -13.04 20.19
C LYS A 148 -12.19 -12.33 18.90
N PHE A 149 -13.09 -11.55 18.32
CA PHE A 149 -12.79 -10.74 17.15
C PHE A 149 -11.79 -9.62 17.47
N ARG A 150 -11.87 -8.99 18.65
CA ARG A 150 -10.88 -8.01 19.09
C ARG A 150 -9.51 -8.65 19.29
N GLU A 151 -9.45 -9.82 19.93
CA GLU A 151 -8.21 -10.58 20.10
C GLU A 151 -7.56 -10.94 18.75
N LEU A 152 -8.38 -11.34 17.76
CA LEU A 152 -7.93 -11.59 16.40
C LEU A 152 -7.32 -10.33 15.77
N LEU A 153 -8.02 -9.19 15.84
CA LEU A 153 -7.48 -7.93 15.31
C LEU A 153 -6.16 -7.55 15.98
N GLU A 154 -6.03 -7.77 17.29
CA GLU A 154 -4.76 -7.54 17.99
C GLU A 154 -3.64 -8.48 17.54
N LYS A 155 -3.93 -9.78 17.35
CA LYS A 155 -2.96 -10.73 16.79
C LYS A 155 -2.54 -10.33 15.38
N LEU A 156 -3.49 -9.96 14.52
CA LEU A 156 -3.20 -9.50 13.16
C LEU A 156 -2.35 -8.23 13.15
N LYS A 157 -2.60 -7.29 14.06
CA LYS A 157 -1.77 -6.10 14.25
C LYS A 157 -0.35 -6.44 14.72
N LYS A 158 -0.17 -7.50 15.52
CA LYS A 158 1.15 -7.97 15.95
C LYS A 158 1.96 -8.59 14.81
N LEU A 159 1.31 -9.13 13.77
CA LEU A 159 1.99 -9.59 12.55
C LEU A 159 2.60 -8.46 11.71
N LYS A 160 2.27 -7.20 12.02
CA LYS A 160 2.91 -6.01 11.43
C LYS A 160 4.35 -5.79 11.95
N ARG A 161 4.76 -6.45 13.05
CA ARG A 161 6.08 -6.27 13.67
C ARG A 161 7.17 -7.11 13.05
#